data_AF-A0A6C0CVX0-F1
#
_entry.id   AF-A0A6C0CVX0-F1
#
_cell.length_a   1.000
_cell.length_b   1.000
_cell.length_c   1.000
_cell.angle_alpha   90.00
_cell.angle_beta   90.00
_cell.angle_gamma   90.00
#
_symmetry.space_group_name_H-M   'P 1'
#
loop_
_entity.id
_entity.type
_entity.pdbx_description
1 polymer ?
#
loop_
_entity_poly.entity_id
_entity_poly.type
_entity_poly.pdbx_seq_one_letter_code
_entity_poly.pdbx_strand_id
1 'polypeptide(L)' 'MSNIFVVAAIISIVFFIAKFIEMRFIEKENKPLKYLIRDSLLVYFSVICGNFVIDQLKPVMEEGGGKVVTEVFVDNPNF' A
#
# COMPACT_ATOMS: atom_id res chain seq x y z
N MET A 1 14.87 0.58 -3.43
CA MET A 1 13.47 0.19 -3.68
C MET A 1 13.17 -1.06 -2.88
N SER A 2 12.37 -0.94 -1.83
CA SER A 2 11.84 -2.11 -1.12
C SER A 2 10.92 -2.86 -2.09
N ASN A 3 11.07 -4.17 -2.21
CA ASN A 3 10.21 -4.94 -3.08
C ASN A 3 8.79 -4.97 -2.47
N ILE A 4 7.83 -4.29 -3.10
CA ILE A 4 6.46 -4.15 -2.57
C ILE A 4 5.78 -5.49 -2.34
N PHE A 5 6.12 -6.52 -3.12
CA PHE A 5 5.60 -7.88 -2.92
C PHE A 5 6.12 -8.49 -1.62
N VAL A 6 7.38 -8.23 -1.26
CA VAL A 6 7.95 -8.68 0.03
C VAL A 6 7.29 -7.94 1.19
N VAL A 7 7.09 -6.63 1.07
CA VAL A 7 6.40 -5.82 2.09
C VAL A 7 4.96 -6.30 2.29
N ALA A 8 4.22 -6.51 1.19
CA ALA A 8 2.86 -7.03 1.23
C ALA A 8 2.79 -8.43 1.86
N ALA A 9 3.77 -9.30 1.57
CA ALA A 9 3.86 -10.63 2.18
C ALA A 9 4.13 -10.57 3.69
N ILE A 10 5.01 -9.68 4.15
CA ILE A 10 5.26 -9.48 5.58
C ILE A 10 3.98 -8.98 6.27
N ILE A 11 3.29 -8.00 5.69
CA ILE A 11 2.04 -7.46 6.25
C ILE A 11 0.96 -8.55 6.33
N SER A 12 0.79 -9.36 5.28
CA SER A 12 -0.21 -10.44 5.29
C SER A 12 0.12 -11.54 6.31
N ILE A 13 1.40 -11.86 6.52
CA ILE A 13 1.83 -12.81 7.57
C ILE A 13 1.57 -12.25 8.96
N VAL A 14 1.87 -10.97 9.20
CA VAL A 14 1.59 -10.33 10.51
C VAL A 14 0.08 -10.33 10.79
N PHE A 15 -0.74 -10.00 9.79
CA PHE A 15 -2.20 -10.09 9.89
C PHE A 15 -2.67 -11.52 10.21
N PHE A 16 -2.15 -12.52 9.49
CA PHE A 16 -2.47 -13.93 9.74
C PHE A 16 -2.14 -14.35 11.18
N ILE A 17 -0.95 -14.00 11.68
CA ILE A 17 -0.53 -14.31 13.05
C ILE A 17 -1.44 -13.60 14.06
N ALA A 18 -1.70 -12.31 13.87
CA ALA A 18 -2.56 -11.53 14.77
C ALA A 18 -3.97 -12.15 14.86
N LYS A 19 -4.58 -12.47 13.72
CA LYS A 19 -5.90 -13.09 13.68
C LYS A 19 -5.89 -14.54 14.20
N PHE A 20 -4.80 -15.27 14.01
CA PHE A 20 -4.64 -16.60 14.60
C PHE A 20 -4.60 -16.54 16.14
N ILE A 21 -3.87 -15.57 16.71
CA ILE A 21 -3.83 -15.31 18.16
C ILE A 21 -5.22 -14.90 18.65
N GLU A 22 -5.92 -14.01 17.93
CA GLU A 22 -7.28 -13.58 18.26
C GLU A 22 -8.26 -14.76 18.35
N MET A 23 -8.24 -15.66 17.36
CA MET A 23 -9.06 -16.88 17.39
C MET A 23 -8.70 -17.80 18.56
N ARG A 24 -7.40 -17.95 18.85
CA ARG A 24 -6.89 -18.85 19.90
C ARG A 24 -7.24 -18.36 21.31
N PHE A 25 -7.14 -17.07 21.58
CA PHE A 25 -7.19 -16.52 22.95
C PHE A 25 -8.46 -15.73 23.27
N ILE A 26 -9.06 -15.07 22.28
CA ILE A 26 -10.21 -14.18 22.48
C ILE A 26 -11.51 -14.92 22.16
N GLU A 27 -11.65 -15.41 20.92
CA GLU A 27 -12.92 -16.02 20.49
C GLU A 27 -13.15 -17.41 21.11
N LYS A 28 -12.09 -18.18 21.40
CA LYS A 28 -12.15 -19.57 21.88
C LYS A 28 -12.96 -20.53 20.99
N GLU A 29 -13.38 -20.07 19.82
CA GLU A 29 -14.04 -20.86 18.79
C GLU A 29 -13.03 -21.17 17.67
N ASN A 30 -12.91 -22.44 17.32
CA ASN A 30 -12.06 -22.85 16.22
C ASN A 30 -12.77 -22.62 14.88
N LYS A 31 -12.83 -21.36 14.43
CA LYS A 31 -13.21 -21.09 13.03
C LYS A 31 -12.23 -21.81 12.10
N PRO A 32 -12.69 -22.32 10.95
CA PRO A 32 -11.82 -23.11 10.10
C PRO A 32 -10.77 -22.20 9.42
N LEU A 33 -9.50 -22.62 9.48
CA LEU A 33 -8.32 -21.87 8.99
C LEU A 33 -8.43 -21.39 7.53
N LYS A 34 -9.27 -22.04 6.72
CA LYS A 34 -9.56 -21.65 5.34
C LYS A 34 -10.04 -20.20 5.20
N TYR A 35 -10.82 -19.70 6.16
CA TYR A 35 -11.29 -18.30 6.13
C TYR A 35 -10.14 -17.33 6.42
N LEU A 36 -9.31 -17.66 7.41
CA LEU A 36 -8.13 -16.87 7.78
C LEU A 36 -7.14 -16.70 6.61
N ILE A 37 -6.91 -17.78 5.86
CA ILE A 37 -6.03 -17.76 4.68
C ILE A 37 -6.63 -16.87 3.58
N ARG A 38 -7.93 -17.01 3.31
CA ARG A 38 -8.64 -16.16 2.34
C ARG A 38 -8.52 -14.68 2.69
N ASP A 39 -8.71 -14.33 3.96
CA ASP A 39 -8.65 -12.94 4.41
C ASP A 39 -7.22 -12.39 4.33
N SER A 40 -6.22 -13.22 4.65
CA SER A 40 -4.80 -12.84 4.53
C SER A 40 -4.38 -12.60 3.08
N LEU A 41 -4.90 -13.39 2.13
CA LEU A 41 -4.70 -13.15 0.70
C LEU A 41 -5.37 -11.86 0.23
N LEU A 42 -6.54 -11.52 0.79
CA LEU A 42 -7.22 -10.25 0.49
C LEU A 42 -6.38 -9.07 0.98
N VAL A 43 -5.81 -9.13 2.19
CA VAL A 43 -4.90 -8.11 2.72
C VAL A 43 -3.67 -7.95 1.81
N TYR A 44 -3.07 -9.05 1.38
CA TYR A 44 -1.94 -9.01 0.43
C TYR A 44 -2.30 -8.27 -0.86
N PHE A 45 -3.45 -8.62 -1.46
CA PHE A 45 -3.92 -7.99 -2.69
C PHE A 45 -4.25 -6.51 -2.49
N SER A 46 -4.81 -6.15 -1.34
CA SER A 46 -5.13 -4.75 -0.97
C SER A 46 -3.88 -3.87 -0.92
N VAL A 47 -2.75 -4.37 -0.38
CA VAL A 47 -1.50 -3.62 -0.35
C VAL A 47 -0.97 -3.37 -1.77
N ILE A 48 -1.03 -4.37 -2.64
CA ILE A 48 -0.58 -4.24 -4.04
C ILE A 48 -1.46 -3.25 -4.80
N CYS A 49 -2.79 -3.39 -4.70
CA CYS A 49 -3.73 -2.47 -5.32
C CYS A 49 -3.57 -1.05 -4.79
N GLY A 50 -3.43 -0.87 -3.47
CA GLY A 50 -3.19 0.43 -2.85
C GLY A 50 -1.92 1.08 -3.36
N ASN A 51 -0.83 0.31 -3.47
CA ASN A 51 0.41 0.80 -4.05
C ASN A 51 0.23 1.22 -5.52
N PHE A 52 -0.49 0.43 -6.33
CA PHE A 52 -0.79 0.79 -7.72
C PHE A 52 -1.61 2.07 -7.82
N VAL A 53 -2.63 2.24 -6.98
CA VAL A 53 -3.44 3.47 -6.96
C VAL A 53 -2.59 4.67 -6.58
N ILE A 54 -1.72 4.55 -5.56
CA ILE A 54 -0.80 5.61 -5.17
C ILE A 54 0.16 5.95 -6.31
N ASP A 55 0.70 4.95 -7.00
CA ASP A 55 1.61 5.18 -8.13
C ASP A 55 0.92 5.90 -9.29
N GLN A 56 -0.36 5.64 -9.53
CA GLN A 56 -1.16 6.37 -10.53
C GLN A 56 -1.57 7.78 -10.09
N LEU A 57 -1.73 8.01 -8.78
CA LEU A 57 -2.09 9.32 -8.23
C LEU A 57 -0.89 10.25 -8.03
N LYS A 58 0.32 9.71 -7.83
CA LYS A 58 1.56 10.51 -7.73
C LYS A 58 1.70 11.59 -8.80
N PRO A 59 1.59 11.30 -10.11
CA PRO A 59 1.71 12.34 -11.14
C PRO A 59 0.61 13.40 -11.00
N VAL A 60 -0.62 13.01 -10.68
CA VAL A 60 -1.75 13.94 -10.48
C VAL A 60 -1.54 14.83 -9.24
N MET A 61 -0.96 14.28 -8.17
CA MET A 61 -0.66 15.01 -6.94
C MET A 61 0.55 15.94 -7.09
N GLU A 62 1.55 15.54 -7.86
CA GLU A 62 2.73 16.36 -8.18
C GLU A 62 2.36 17.50 -9.14
N GLU A 63 1.48 17.26 -10.12
CA GLU A 63 0.95 18.29 -11.03
C GLU A 63 -0.07 19.23 -10.36
N GLY A 64 -0.82 18.75 -9.35
CA GLY A 64 -1.88 19.52 -8.68
C GLY A 64 -1.47 20.22 -7.37
N GLY A 65 -0.32 19.88 -6.77
CA GLY A 65 -0.01 20.22 -5.37
C GLY A 65 1.31 20.94 -5.10
N GLY A 66 2.19 21.09 -6.08
CA GLY A 66 3.49 21.76 -5.91
C GLY A 66 3.71 22.82 -6.97
N LYS A 67 4.23 23.97 -6.57
CA LYS A 67 4.67 25.05 -7.46
C LYS A 67 5.63 24.52 -8.54
N VAL A 68 5.12 24.05 -9.66
CA VAL A 68 5.87 24.04 -10.91
C VAL A 68 5.88 25.49 -11.34
N VAL A 69 6.92 26.22 -10.91
CA VAL A 69 7.31 27.45 -11.57
C VAL A 69 7.56 27.05 -13.02
N THR A 70 6.61 27.33 -13.90
CA THR A 70 6.79 27.19 -15.33
C THR A 70 7.93 28.13 -15.72
N GLU A 71 9.12 27.57 -16.00
CA GLU A 71 10.29 28.31 -16.49
C GLU A 71 10.09 28.77 -17.95
N VAL A 72 8.92 29.29 -18.30
CA VAL A 72 8.59 29.72 -19.67
C VAL A 72 9.13 31.13 -19.97
N PHE A 73 9.69 31.84 -18.98
CA PHE A 73 10.21 33.20 -19.15
C PHE A 73 11.53 33.47 -18.42
N VAL A 74 12.51 32.56 -18.51
CA VAL A 74 13.89 32.81 -18.00
C VAL A 74 14.86 33.15 -19.13
N ASP A 75 14.37 33.78 -20.20
CA ASP A 75 15.26 34.40 -21.17
C ASP A 75 15.77 35.71 -20.56
N ASN A 76 16.98 35.69 -19.99
CA ASN A 76 17.66 36.91 -19.57
C ASN A 76 18.15 37.61 -20.85
N PRO A 77 17.56 38.75 -21.28
CA PRO A 77 17.99 39.40 -22.50
C PRO A 77 19.44 39.87 -22.32
N ASN A 78 20.35 39.32 -23.12
CA ASN A 78 21.69 39.87 -23.27
C ASN A 78 21.55 41.22 -24.00
N PHE A 79 21.50 42.31 -23.24
CA PHE A 79 21.88 43.64 -23.71
C PHE A 79 23.39 43.81 -23.61
#